data_AF-A0A352S6L5-F1
#
_entry.id   AF-A0A352S6L5-F1
#
_cell.length_a   1.000
_cell.length_b   1.000
_cell.length_c   1.000
_cell.angle_alpha   90.00
_cell.angle_beta   90.00
_cell.angle_gamma   90.00
#
_symmetry.space_group_name_H-M   'P 1'
#
loop_
_entity.id
_entity.type
_entity.pdbx_description
1 polymer ?
#
loop_
_entity_poly.entity_id
_entity_poly.type
_entity_poly.pdbx_seq_one_letter_code
_entity_poly.pdbx_strand_id
1 'polypeptide(L)'
;GHGTREGAGSTQSAEAINDRIKPVASLEIKDPNAPRVLKTGEEVYKAVCAACHASGAAGAPKYGVAGDWAARIGQGFDGLM
;
A
#
# COMPACT_ATOMS: atom_id res chain seq x y z
N GLY A 1 -43.03 -21.18 38.84
CA GLY A 1 -42.34 -21.84 37.73
C GLY A 1 -41.57 -20.81 36.94
N HIS A 2 -40.25 -20.92 36.89
CA HIS A 2 -39.40 -20.12 36.00
C HIS A 2 -38.44 -21.11 35.32
N GLY A 3 -38.80 -21.50 34.09
CA GLY A 3 -37.95 -22.34 33.24
C GLY A 3 -36.84 -21.48 32.63
N THR A 4 -35.62 -21.98 32.72
CA THR A 4 -34.44 -21.42 32.04
C THR A 4 -34.71 -21.43 30.53
N ARG A 5 -34.73 -20.26 29.90
CA ARG A 5 -34.73 -20.17 28.44
C ARG A 5 -33.29 -20.22 27.97
N GLU A 6 -32.86 -21.35 27.43
CA GLU A 6 -31.57 -21.46 26.74
C GLU A 6 -31.64 -20.66 25.43
N GLY A 7 -30.88 -19.56 25.38
CA GLY A 7 -30.72 -18.76 24.18
C GLY A 7 -29.84 -19.48 23.16
N ALA A 8 -30.02 -19.14 21.87
CA ALA A 8 -29.38 -19.77 20.71
C ALA A 8 -27.84 -19.79 20.67
N GLY A 9 -27.16 -19.31 21.72
CA GLY A 9 -25.70 -19.36 21.88
C GLY A 9 -25.19 -20.38 22.91
N SER A 10 -26.08 -21.10 23.62
CA SER A 10 -25.75 -21.92 24.79
C SER A 10 -24.94 -23.20 24.49
N THR A 11 -24.77 -23.59 23.22
CA THR A 11 -24.19 -24.89 22.82
C THR A 11 -22.95 -24.78 21.91
N GLN A 12 -22.25 -23.65 21.94
CA GLN A 12 -21.10 -23.45 21.04
C GLN A 12 -19.81 -24.03 21.62
N SER A 13 -19.07 -24.77 20.79
CA SER A 13 -17.75 -25.29 21.16
C SER A 13 -16.73 -24.15 21.31
N ALA A 14 -15.76 -24.35 22.19
CA ALA A 14 -14.67 -23.40 22.40
C ALA A 14 -13.88 -23.12 21.10
N GLU A 15 -13.75 -24.11 20.20
CA GLU A 15 -13.13 -23.87 18.90
C GLU A 15 -13.94 -22.90 18.03
N ALA A 16 -15.27 -23.03 18.00
CA ALA A 16 -16.12 -22.16 17.20
C ALA A 16 -16.11 -20.71 17.71
N ILE A 17 -15.87 -20.51 19.00
CA ILE A 17 -15.68 -19.19 19.61
C ILE A 17 -14.30 -18.64 19.22
N ASN A 18 -13.24 -19.44 19.36
CA ASN A 18 -11.87 -19.07 19.02
C ASN A 18 -11.71 -18.68 17.54
N ASP A 19 -12.37 -19.38 16.64
CA ASP A 19 -12.31 -19.07 15.20
C ASP A 19 -12.98 -17.74 14.84
N ARG A 20 -13.95 -17.28 15.64
CA ARG A 20 -14.64 -15.99 15.43
C ARG A 20 -13.94 -14.80 16.05
N ILE A 21 -13.18 -15.01 17.11
CA ILE A 21 -12.34 -13.97 17.73
C ILE A 21 -10.95 -13.87 17.09
N LYS A 22 -10.65 -14.71 16.09
CA LYS A 22 -9.36 -14.63 15.39
C LYS A 22 -9.19 -13.25 14.74
N PRO A 23 -8.02 -12.61 14.88
CA PRO A 23 -7.77 -11.31 14.25
C PRO A 23 -7.97 -11.39 12.73
N VAL A 24 -8.76 -10.47 12.17
CA VAL A 24 -8.99 -10.37 10.71
C VAL A 24 -7.89 -9.60 9.97
N ALA A 25 -6.99 -8.96 10.72
CA ALA A 25 -5.92 -8.14 10.18
C ALA A 25 -4.55 -8.68 10.63
N SER A 26 -3.68 -8.89 9.66
CA SER A 26 -2.24 -8.94 9.88
C SER A 26 -1.69 -7.54 9.62
N LEU A 27 -0.86 -7.04 10.54
CA LEU A 27 -0.22 -5.74 10.43
C LEU A 27 1.29 -5.95 10.42
N GLU A 28 1.95 -5.52 9.36
CA GLU A 28 3.41 -5.39 9.33
C GLU A 28 3.78 -4.02 9.91
N ILE A 29 4.40 -4.03 11.08
CA ILE A 29 4.95 -2.81 11.69
C ILE A 29 6.36 -2.63 11.12
N LYS A 30 6.53 -1.63 10.25
CA LYS A 30 7.85 -1.23 9.75
C LYS A 30 8.62 -0.57 10.90
N ASP A 31 9.83 -1.04 11.18
CA ASP A 31 10.72 -0.39 12.15
C ASP A 31 11.13 1.00 11.63
N PRO A 32 10.77 2.10 12.32
CA PRO A 32 11.13 3.45 11.90
C PRO A 32 12.64 3.73 11.96
N ASN A 33 13.39 2.90 12.70
CA ASN A 33 14.84 3.02 12.85
C ASN A 33 15.63 2.06 11.95
N ALA A 34 14.95 1.27 11.11
CA ALA A 34 15.62 0.37 10.18
C ALA A 34 16.59 1.16 9.27
N PRO A 35 17.77 0.61 8.93
CA PRO A 35 18.70 1.24 8.02
C PRO A 35 18.00 1.62 6.71
N ARG A 36 18.14 2.88 6.29
CA ARG A 36 17.63 3.32 4.99
C ARG A 36 18.46 2.66 3.91
N VAL A 37 17.90 1.66 3.24
CA VAL A 37 18.47 1.12 2.01
C VAL A 37 18.15 2.11 0.90
N LEU A 38 19.18 2.78 0.38
CA LEU A 38 19.03 3.65 -0.77
C LEU A 38 18.68 2.79 -1.98
N LYS A 39 17.54 3.09 -2.59
CA LYS A 39 17.13 2.49 -3.86
C LYS A 39 17.79 3.24 -5.01
N THR A 40 18.07 2.53 -6.09
CA THR A 40 18.44 3.14 -7.37
C THR A 40 17.28 3.98 -7.92
N GLY A 41 17.57 4.95 -8.78
CA GLY A 41 16.53 5.72 -9.47
C GLY A 41 15.58 4.84 -10.28
N GLU A 42 16.08 3.75 -10.86
CA GLU A 42 15.26 2.78 -11.60
C GLU A 42 14.28 2.04 -10.69
N GLU A 43 14.72 1.57 -9.52
CA GLU A 43 13.84 0.90 -8.55
C GLU A 43 12.74 1.84 -8.04
N VAL A 44 13.08 3.11 -7.79
CA VAL A 44 12.09 4.13 -7.41
C VAL A 44 11.12 4.39 -8.56
N TYR A 45 11.63 4.57 -9.78
CA TYR A 45 10.82 4.79 -10.97
C TYR A 45 9.79 3.67 -11.15
N LYS A 46 10.24 2.41 -11.09
CA LYS A 46 9.37 1.24 -11.24
C LYS A 46 8.33 1.12 -10.11
N ALA A 47 8.73 1.39 -8.87
CA ALA A 47 7.86 1.22 -7.72
C ALA A 47 6.76 2.29 -7.60
N VAL A 48 7.02 3.52 -8.07
CA VAL A 48 6.14 4.67 -7.79
C VAL A 48 5.81 5.47 -9.05
N CYS A 49 6.81 5.84 -9.84
CA CYS A 49 6.65 6.82 -10.92
C CYS A 49 6.00 6.22 -12.18
N ALA A 50 6.27 4.94 -12.46
CA ALA A 50 5.84 4.26 -13.66
C ALA A 50 4.31 4.18 -13.81
N ALA A 51 3.58 4.17 -12.69
CA ALA A 51 2.12 4.17 -12.67
C ALA A 51 1.51 5.29 -13.54
N CYS A 52 2.17 6.46 -13.58
CA CYS A 52 1.75 7.59 -14.41
C CYS A 52 2.66 7.79 -15.62
N HIS A 53 3.99 7.76 -15.42
CA HIS A 53 4.95 8.17 -16.44
C HIS A 53 5.27 7.09 -17.49
N ALA A 54 4.83 5.84 -17.32
CA ALA A 54 5.03 4.82 -18.35
C ALA A 54 4.02 4.99 -19.51
N SER A 55 2.73 5.12 -19.18
CA SER A 55 1.67 5.28 -20.17
C SER A 55 1.42 6.74 -20.57
N GLY A 56 1.77 7.68 -19.68
CA GLY A 56 1.38 9.09 -19.78
C GLY A 56 -0.01 9.35 -19.18
N ALA A 57 -0.38 8.58 -18.15
CA ALA A 57 -1.69 8.69 -17.51
C ALA A 57 -1.93 10.13 -17.02
N ALA A 58 -3.15 10.61 -17.21
CA ALA A 58 -3.55 11.98 -16.86
C ALA A 58 -2.65 13.09 -17.47
N GLY A 59 -2.01 12.82 -18.61
CA GLY A 59 -1.11 13.77 -19.28
C GLY A 59 0.29 13.85 -18.66
N ALA A 60 0.69 12.86 -17.87
CA ALA A 60 2.05 12.77 -17.35
C ALA A 60 3.07 12.66 -18.50
N PRO A 61 4.24 13.34 -18.41
CA PRO A 61 5.28 13.24 -19.43
C PRO A 61 5.86 11.82 -19.48
N LYS A 62 5.92 11.22 -20.67
CA LYS A 62 6.29 9.81 -20.79
C LYS A 62 7.78 9.60 -20.66
N TYR A 63 8.19 8.56 -19.94
CA TYR A 63 9.58 8.18 -19.86
C TYR A 63 10.14 7.84 -21.26
N GLY A 64 11.35 8.35 -21.55
CA GLY A 64 12.01 8.16 -22.84
C GLY A 64 11.50 9.04 -23.98
N VAL A 65 10.43 9.81 -23.78
CA VAL A 65 9.91 10.75 -24.78
C VAL A 65 10.48 12.14 -24.52
N ALA A 66 11.60 12.46 -25.17
CA ALA A 66 12.33 13.71 -24.92
C ALA A 66 11.45 14.98 -25.05
N GLY A 67 10.51 14.99 -26.01
CA GLY A 67 9.61 16.12 -26.22
C GLY A 67 8.74 16.45 -25.01
N ASP A 68 8.32 15.44 -24.26
CA ASP A 68 7.46 15.60 -23.08
C ASP A 68 8.21 16.23 -21.88
N TRP A 69 9.55 16.16 -21.90
CA TRP A 69 10.42 16.60 -20.80
C TRP A 69 11.17 17.89 -21.09
N ALA A 70 11.23 18.35 -22.34
CA ALA A 70 12.05 19.48 -22.76
C ALA A 70 11.80 20.76 -21.93
N ALA A 71 10.54 21.09 -21.67
CA ALA A 71 10.17 22.27 -20.85
C ALA A 71 10.56 22.13 -19.37
N ARG A 72 10.69 20.90 -18.86
CA ARG A 72 10.96 20.61 -17.45
C ARG A 72 12.45 20.54 -17.16
N ILE A 73 13.23 19.87 -18.03
CA ILE A 73 14.67 19.72 -17.86
C ILE A 73 15.37 21.08 -17.77
N GLY A 74 14.88 22.09 -18.50
CA GLY A 74 15.41 23.45 -18.46
C GLY A 74 15.27 24.14 -17.09
N GLN A 75 14.45 23.63 -16.17
CA GLN A 75 14.26 24.17 -14.83
C GLN A 75 15.32 23.66 -13.83
N GLY A 76 16.16 22.70 -14.24
CA GLY A 76 17.12 22.03 -13.35
C GLY A 76 16.47 20.96 -12.47
N PHE A 77 17.31 20.17 -11.79
CA PHE A 77 16.85 19.03 -10.97
C PHE A 77 15.97 19.45 -9.79
N ASP A 78 16.25 20.59 -9.17
CA ASP A 78 15.44 21.11 -8.05
C ASP A 78 14.02 21.48 -8.49
N GLY A 79 13.81 21.81 -9.77
CA GLY A 79 12.48 22.07 -10.33
C GLY A 79 11.69 20.81 -10.70
N LEU A 80 12.32 19.63 -10.67
CA LEU A 80 11.69 18.34 -10.97
C LEU A 80 11.29 17.55 -9.72
N MET A 81 11.79 17.92 -8.53
CA MET A 81 11.42 17.34 -7.23
C MET A 81 10.30 18.13 -6.59
#